data_AF-X8DNF9-F1
#
_entry.id   AF-X8DNF9-F1
#
_cell.length_a   1.000
_cell.length_b   1.000
_cell.length_c   1.000
_cell.angle_alpha   90.00
_cell.angle_beta   90.00
_cell.angle_gamma   90.00
#
_symmetry.space_group_name_H-M   'P 1'
#
loop_
_entity.id
_entity.type
_entity.pdbx_description
1 polymer ?
#
loop_
_entity_poly.entity_id
_entity_poly.type
_entity_poly.pdbx_seq_one_letter_code
_entity_poly.pdbx_strand_id
1 'polypeptide(L)'
;MPLQSGSDRILKAMRRSYRSERFLSIIDKVRSAMPDAAITTDIIVGFPGETEEDFQQTLEVVRRARFSSAFTFQYSIRPGTRPRSSPTSCPKPLYRNATTGSSRCRNPSPWRKTRSRSVA
;
A
#
# COMPACT_ATOMS: atom_id res chain seq x y z
N MET A 1 -4.61 6.56 10.99
CA MET A 1 -4.86 7.02 9.60
C MET A 1 -4.09 6.10 8.66
N PRO A 2 -4.74 5.29 7.82
CA PRO A 2 -4.03 4.42 6.88
C PRO A 2 -3.45 5.24 5.71
N LEU A 3 -2.25 4.92 5.24
CA LEU A 3 -1.64 5.59 4.09
C LEU A 3 -2.48 5.36 2.82
N GLN A 4 -2.93 4.13 2.59
CA GLN A 4 -3.62 3.63 1.39
C GLN A 4 -2.76 3.62 0.11
N SER A 5 -2.09 4.72 -0.25
CA SER A 5 -1.14 4.78 -1.37
C SER A 5 -0.03 5.79 -1.06
N GLY A 6 1.18 5.59 -1.58
CA GLY A 6 2.26 6.58 -1.48
C GLY A 6 2.29 7.59 -2.62
N SER A 7 1.48 7.40 -3.67
CA SER A 7 1.34 8.37 -4.75
C SER A 7 0.29 9.42 -4.43
N ASP A 8 0.69 10.69 -4.47
CA ASP A 8 -0.21 11.82 -4.27
C ASP A 8 -1.29 11.91 -5.35
N ARG A 9 -0.99 11.44 -6.56
CA ARG A 9 -1.94 11.36 -7.67
C ARG A 9 -3.04 10.35 -7.37
N ILE A 10 -2.67 9.18 -6.86
CA ILE A 10 -3.61 8.12 -6.46
C ILE A 10 -4.37 8.51 -5.19
N LEU A 11 -3.72 9.11 -4.20
CA LEU A 11 -4.40 9.66 -3.02
C LEU A 11 -5.46 10.70 -3.41
N LYS A 12 -5.16 11.60 -4.36
CA LYS A 12 -6.14 12.56 -4.88
C LYS A 12 -7.28 11.85 -5.62
N ALA A 13 -6.98 10.83 -6.41
CA ALA A 13 -7.97 10.01 -7.09
C ALA A 13 -8.92 9.26 -6.13
N MET A 14 -8.39 8.81 -4.99
CA MET A 14 -9.13 8.23 -3.86
C MET A 14 -9.85 9.28 -2.99
N ARG A 15 -9.82 10.57 -3.37
CA ARG A 15 -10.38 11.71 -2.61
C ARG A 15 -9.80 11.87 -1.21
N ARG A 16 -8.51 11.55 -1.03
CA ARG A 16 -7.76 11.84 0.20
C ARG A 16 -7.19 13.25 0.17
N SER A 17 -7.41 13.99 1.25
CA SER A 17 -6.95 15.38 1.42
C SER A 17 -5.51 15.51 1.93
N TYR A 18 -4.87 14.40 2.31
CA TYR A 18 -3.46 14.38 2.72
C TYR A 18 -2.56 13.92 1.57
N ARG A 19 -1.25 14.16 1.75
CA ARG A 19 -0.16 13.79 0.84
C ARG A 19 0.79 12.81 1.54
N SER A 20 1.59 12.07 0.78
CA SER A 20 2.57 11.12 1.31
C SER A 20 3.60 11.78 2.24
N GLU A 21 4.05 12.98 1.90
CA GLU A 21 4.99 13.76 2.73
C GLU A 21 4.43 14.10 4.11
N ARG A 22 3.16 14.57 4.16
CA ARG A 22 2.50 14.87 5.43
C ARG A 22 2.40 13.61 6.30
N PHE A 23 2.08 12.48 5.68
CA PHE A 23 2.01 11.20 6.38
C PHE A 23 3.38 10.78 6.95
N LEU A 24 4.46 10.89 6.17
CA LEU A 24 5.82 10.62 6.66
C LEU A 24 6.22 11.57 7.79
N SER A 25 5.87 12.85 7.72
CA SER A 25 6.17 13.81 8.80
C SER A 25 5.51 13.44 10.13
N ILE A 26 4.32 12.81 10.08
CA ILE A 26 3.62 12.32 11.27
C ILE A 26 4.37 11.12 11.84
N ILE A 27 4.83 10.20 11.00
CA ILE A 27 5.63 9.05 11.43
C ILE A 27 6.93 9.52 12.08
N ASP A 28 7.63 10.48 11.48
CA ASP A 28 8.89 11.00 12.01
C ASP A 28 8.67 11.61 13.40
N LYS A 29 7.61 12.41 13.58
CA LYS A 29 7.24 12.95 14.91
C LYS A 29 6.92 11.86 15.93
N VAL A 30 6.18 10.83 15.53
CA VAL A 30 5.86 9.69 16.41
C VAL A 30 7.14 8.96 16.81
N ARG A 31 8.04 8.69 15.86
CA ARG A 31 9.32 8.01 16.13
C ARG A 31 10.26 8.85 17.00
N SER A 32 10.26 10.17 16.85
CA SER A 32 11.05 11.05 17.71
C SER A 32 10.54 11.03 19.16
N ALA A 33 9.23 10.91 19.38
CA ALA A 33 8.64 10.83 20.71
C ALA A 33 8.68 9.41 21.31
N MET A 34 8.58 8.38 20.46
CA MET A 34 8.53 6.97 20.83
C MET A 34 9.26 6.13 19.77
N PRO A 35 10.58 5.90 19.93
CA PRO A 35 11.41 5.20 18.94
C PRO A 35 10.92 3.80 18.57
N ASP A 36 10.33 3.09 19.54
CA ASP A 36 9.87 1.71 19.42
C ASP A 36 8.38 1.60 19.05
N ALA A 37 7.75 2.70 18.61
CA ALA A 37 6.34 2.71 18.23
C ALA A 37 6.05 1.68 17.12
N ALA A 38 5.16 0.72 17.41
CA ALA A 38 4.70 -0.25 16.43
C ALA A 38 3.64 0.37 15.51
N ILE A 39 4.06 0.90 14.37
CA ILE A 39 3.17 1.54 13.40
C ILE A 39 2.76 0.52 12.34
N THR A 40 1.44 0.38 12.13
CA THR A 40 0.86 -0.45 11.09
C THR A 40 0.13 0.40 10.05
N THR A 41 0.03 -0.08 8.81
CA THR A 41 -0.71 0.63 7.75
C THR A 41 -1.47 -0.32 6.84
N ASP A 42 -2.47 0.22 6.16
CA ASP A 42 -3.18 -0.42 5.07
C ASP A 42 -2.78 0.22 3.74
N ILE A 43 -2.59 -0.60 2.72
CA ILE A 43 -2.20 -0.23 1.36
C ILE A 43 -3.22 -0.83 0.40
N ILE A 44 -3.69 -0.04 -0.55
CA ILE A 44 -4.59 -0.45 -1.62
C ILE A 44 -3.79 -0.48 -2.92
N VAL A 45 -3.83 -1.61 -3.62
CA VAL A 45 -3.17 -1.82 -4.92
C VAL A 45 -4.19 -2.09 -6.01
N GLY A 46 -3.85 -1.77 -7.25
CA GLY A 46 -4.71 -1.97 -8.42
C GLY A 46 -5.81 -0.93 -8.54
N PHE A 47 -5.59 0.28 -8.03
CA PHE A 47 -6.55 1.37 -8.17
C PHE A 47 -6.68 1.79 -9.65
N PRO A 48 -7.87 2.14 -10.17
CA PRO A 48 -8.06 2.55 -11.56
C PRO A 48 -7.15 3.73 -11.94
N GLY A 49 -6.28 3.48 -12.92
CA GLY A 49 -5.30 4.45 -13.38
C GLY A 49 -4.06 4.60 -12.51
N GLU A 50 -3.79 3.67 -11.57
CA GLU A 50 -2.47 3.47 -10.97
C GLU A 50 -1.45 3.08 -12.05
N THR A 51 -0.27 3.69 -12.04
CA THR A 51 0.85 3.29 -12.91
C THR A 51 1.95 2.63 -12.09
N GLU A 52 2.92 2.03 -12.76
CA GLU A 52 4.08 1.42 -12.09
C GLU A 52 4.83 2.46 -11.25
N GLU A 53 4.95 3.69 -11.71
CA GLU A 53 5.63 4.77 -10.98
C GLU A 53 4.89 5.13 -9.67
N ASP A 54 3.56 5.08 -9.65
CA ASP A 54 2.80 5.30 -8.41
C ASP A 54 2.98 4.15 -7.42
N PHE A 55 3.08 2.93 -7.94
CA PHE A 55 3.37 1.77 -7.13
C PHE A 55 4.77 1.86 -6.52
N GLN A 56 5.78 2.25 -7.30
CA GLN A 56 7.13 2.50 -6.80
C GLN A 56 7.16 3.61 -5.73
N GLN A 57 6.41 4.71 -5.91
CA GLN A 57 6.26 5.73 -4.86
C GLN A 57 5.67 5.15 -3.57
N THR A 58 4.71 4.24 -3.68
CA THR A 58 4.13 3.54 -2.53
C THR A 58 5.16 2.68 -1.80
N LEU A 59 5.99 1.94 -2.54
CA LEU A 59 7.08 1.15 -1.96
C LEU A 59 8.12 2.02 -1.24
N GLU A 60 8.46 3.18 -1.82
CA GLU A 60 9.41 4.09 -1.21
C GLU A 60 8.90 4.66 0.12
N VAL A 61 7.63 5.05 0.19
CA VAL A 61 7.01 5.51 1.44
C VAL A 61 7.01 4.41 2.49
N VAL A 62 6.70 3.16 2.11
CA VAL A 62 6.74 2.01 3.03
C VAL A 62 8.15 1.77 3.57
N ARG A 63 9.17 1.85 2.70
CA ARG A 63 10.58 1.70 3.08
C ARG A 63 11.01 2.77 4.06
N ARG A 64 10.63 4.04 3.81
CA ARG A 64 10.94 5.17 4.69
C ARG A 64 10.22 5.09 6.03
N ALA A 65 8.94 4.72 6.02
CA ALA A 65 8.09 4.62 7.20
C ALA A 65 8.51 3.50 8.17
N ARG A 66 9.18 2.45 7.67
CA ARG A 66 9.63 1.27 8.45
C ARG A 66 8.52 0.66 9.32
N PHE A 67 7.35 0.42 8.72
CA PHE A 67 6.20 -0.13 9.43
C PHE A 67 6.51 -1.48 10.10
N SER A 68 5.89 -1.72 11.25
CA SER A 68 5.92 -3.02 11.92
C SER A 68 5.10 -4.07 11.14
N SER A 69 4.01 -3.63 10.52
CA SER A 69 3.19 -4.46 9.63
C SER A 69 2.48 -3.59 8.59
N ALA A 70 2.30 -4.13 7.38
CA ALA A 70 1.48 -3.50 6.36
C ALA A 70 0.52 -4.53 5.74
N PHE A 71 -0.75 -4.15 5.61
CA PHE A 71 -1.77 -4.98 4.98
C PHE A 71 -2.03 -4.46 3.56
N THR A 72 -1.94 -5.35 2.58
CA THR A 72 -2.23 -5.03 1.18
C THR A 72 -3.60 -5.55 0.77
N PHE A 73 -4.40 -4.68 0.19
CA PHE A 73 -5.74 -4.96 -0.29
C PHE A 73 -5.83 -4.64 -1.78
N GLN A 74 -6.53 -5.48 -2.54
CA GLN A 74 -6.82 -5.17 -3.93
C GLN A 74 -8.05 -4.25 -3.99
N TYR A 75 -7.95 -3.19 -4.78
CA TYR A 75 -9.10 -2.33 -5.04
C TYR A 75 -10.18 -3.12 -5.77
N SER A 76 -11.41 -3.04 -5.27
CA SER A 76 -12.59 -3.63 -5.90
C SER A 76 -13.68 -2.59 -6.03
N ILE A 77 -14.15 -2.35 -7.25
CA ILE A 77 -15.26 -1.43 -7.50
C ILE A 77 -16.53 -2.07 -6.93
N ARG A 78 -17.22 -1.38 -6.00
CA ARG A 78 -18.57 -1.77 -5.57
C ARG A 78 -19.63 -1.13 -6.48
N PRO A 79 -20.68 -1.87 -6.86
CA PRO A 79 -21.78 -1.31 -7.63
C PRO A 79 -22.43 -0.15 -6.84
N GLY A 80 -22.52 1.02 -7.48
CA GLY A 80 -23.01 2.27 -6.87
C GLY A 80 -21.95 3.36 -6.68
N THR A 81 -20.66 3.02 -6.72
CA THR A 81 -19.57 4.02 -6.74
C THR A 81 -19.45 4.58 -8.16
N ARG A 82 -19.56 5.91 -8.34
CA ARG A 82 -19.46 6.55 -9.67
C ARG A 82 -18.22 6.03 -10.41
N PRO A 83 -18.37 5.34 -11.57
CA PRO A 83 -17.24 4.80 -12.29
C PRO A 83 -16.44 5.97 -12.85
N ARG A 84 -15.20 6.14 -12.38
CA ARG A 84 -14.24 6.97 -13.10
C ARG A 84 -13.68 6.10 -14.22
N SER A 85 -14.33 6.17 -15.37
CA SER A 85 -13.90 5.50 -16.59
C SER A 85 -12.44 5.84 -16.87
N SER A 86 -11.55 4.85 -16.83
CA SER A 86 -10.16 4.97 -17.30
C SER A 86 -9.70 3.60 -17.78
N PRO A 87 -9.40 3.44 -19.07
CA PRO A 87 -9.02 2.15 -19.65
C PRO A 87 -7.51 1.98 -19.53
N THR A 88 -7.03 1.50 -18.38
CA THR A 88 -5.73 0.80 -18.30
C THR A 88 -5.74 0.00 -17.00
N SER A 89 -6.20 -1.24 -17.07
CA SER A 89 -5.90 -2.20 -16.00
C SER A 89 -4.40 -2.48 -16.09
N CYS A 90 -3.63 -2.18 -15.03
CA CYS A 90 -2.28 -2.69 -14.91
C CYS A 90 -2.29 -4.20 -15.21
N PRO A 91 -1.30 -4.72 -15.97
CA PRO A 91 -1.21 -6.14 -16.21
C PRO A 91 -1.10 -6.87 -14.87
N LYS A 92 -1.71 -8.06 -14.84
CA LYS A 92 -1.84 -9.02 -13.73
C LYS A 92 -0.79 -8.85 -12.61
N PRO A 93 -1.21 -8.95 -11.33
CA PRO A 93 -0.37 -8.56 -10.22
C PRO A 93 0.94 -9.36 -10.21
N LEU A 94 2.08 -8.65 -10.10
CA LEU A 94 3.34 -9.19 -9.58
C LEU A 94 3.22 -9.73 -8.13
N TYR A 95 2.01 -9.70 -7.55
CA TYR A 95 1.63 -10.38 -6.33
C TYR A 95 1.27 -11.85 -6.60
N ARG A 96 2.27 -12.66 -6.99
CA ARG A 96 2.16 -14.12 -6.91
C ARG A 96 2.27 -14.51 -5.45
N ASN A 97 1.23 -15.14 -4.91
CA ASN A 97 1.26 -15.79 -3.61
C ASN A 97 2.50 -16.70 -3.54
N ALA A 98 3.38 -16.46 -2.58
CA ALA A 98 4.41 -17.41 -2.18
C ALA A 98 3.74 -18.60 -1.47
N THR A 99 3.01 -19.42 -2.24
CA THR A 99 2.43 -20.67 -1.76
C THR A 99 2.30 -21.61 -2.94
N THR A 100 3.40 -22.28 -3.27
CA THR A 100 3.48 -23.71 -3.66
C THR A 100 4.95 -24.07 -3.87
N GLY A 101 5.46 -25.04 -3.12
CA GLY A 101 6.66 -25.81 -3.48
C GLY A 101 7.99 -25.38 -2.85
N SER A 102 8.35 -26.08 -1.77
CA SER A 102 9.70 -26.47 -1.36
C SER A 102 10.89 -25.95 -2.21
N SER A 103 11.73 -25.09 -1.62
CA SER A 103 13.16 -25.35 -1.34
C SER A 103 13.96 -24.05 -1.19
N ARG A 104 14.72 -23.97 -0.08
CA ARG A 104 15.83 -23.05 0.25
C ARG A 104 15.86 -21.66 -0.42
N CYS A 105 15.49 -20.65 0.36
CA CYS A 105 16.23 -19.38 0.42
C CYS A 105 16.05 -18.79 1.82
N ARG A 106 17.14 -18.79 2.60
CA ARG A 106 17.23 -18.15 3.93
C ARG A 106 17.28 -16.64 3.73
N ASN A 107 16.24 -15.95 4.20
CA ASN A 107 16.35 -14.65 4.88
C ASN A 107 15.05 -14.40 5.64
N PRO A 108 15.07 -14.04 6.94
CA PRO A 108 13.85 -13.78 7.69
C PRO A 108 13.36 -12.36 7.35
N SER A 109 12.64 -12.24 6.24
CA SER A 109 11.87 -11.02 5.95
C SER A 109 10.67 -11.00 6.93
N PRO A 110 10.47 -9.95 7.75
CA PRO A 110 9.49 -9.93 8.84
C PRO A 110 8.02 -9.94 8.39
N TRP A 111 7.77 -10.00 7.09
CA TRP A 111 6.47 -9.84 6.45
C TRP A 111 5.67 -11.14 6.55
N ARG A 112 5.13 -11.44 7.73
CA ARG A 112 4.27 -12.60 7.93
C ARG A 112 2.80 -12.20 7.93
N LYS A 113 2.06 -12.88 7.03
CA LYS A 113 0.59 -12.92 6.82
C LYS A 113 -0.06 -11.69 6.14
N THR A 114 0.07 -11.65 4.81
CA THR A 114 -0.87 -10.97 3.92
C THR A 114 -2.24 -11.66 4.00
N ARG A 115 -3.25 -11.03 4.60
CA ARG A 115 -4.65 -11.39 4.37
C ARG A 115 -5.16 -10.53 3.23
N SER A 116 -5.22 -11.11 2.03
CA SER A 116 -5.86 -10.50 0.86
C SER A 116 -7.36 -10.40 1.14
N ARG A 117 -7.85 -9.17 1.27
CA ARG A 117 -9.29 -8.83 1.23
C ARG A 117 -9.49 -7.73 0.19
N SER A 118 -10.68 -7.66 -0.40
CA SER A 118 -11.05 -6.62 -1.34
C SER A 118 -11.63 -5.43 -0.58
N VAL A 119 -11.19 -4.21 -0.91
CA VAL A 119 -11.65 -2.97 -0.27
C VAL A 119 -12.27 -2.05 -1.35
N ALA A 120 -13.36 -1.39 -0.97
CA ALA A 120 -14.18 -0.52 -1.82
C ALA A 120 -13.58 0.88 -2.03
#